data_AF-A0A2H0RKE8-F1
#
_entry.id   AF-A0A2H0RKE8-F1
#
_cell.length_a   1.000
_cell.length_b   1.000
_cell.length_c   1.000
_cell.angle_alpha   90.00
_cell.angle_beta   90.00
_cell.angle_gamma   90.00
#
_symmetry.space_group_name_H-M   'P 1'
#
loop_
_entity.id
_entity.type
_entity.pdbx_description
1 polymer ?
#
loop_
_entity_poly.entity_id
_entity_poly.type
_entity_poly.pdbx_seq_one_letter_code
_entity_poly.pdbx_strand_id
1 'polypeptide(L)' 'MISFLTNMTKRCLICDKGSLMGGGYSNRTRATKFNPTGARRRYPNLQWTKTNSGFRIRACTRCIKANKQLAI' A
#
# COMPACT_ATOMS: atom_id res chain seq x y z
N MET A 1 0.67 29.61 6.36
CA MET A 1 1.69 28.77 5.68
C MET A 1 1.31 27.33 5.90
N ILE A 2 0.47 26.76 5.02
CA ILE A 2 0.02 25.37 5.14
C ILE A 2 1.20 24.51 4.72
N SER A 3 1.91 23.98 5.71
CA SER A 3 2.97 23.01 5.55
C SER A 3 2.39 21.76 4.86
N PHE A 4 2.48 21.74 3.53
CA PHE A 4 2.46 20.52 2.74
C PHE A 4 3.67 19.69 3.21
N LEU A 5 3.50 18.95 4.31
CA LEU A 5 4.40 17.87 4.68
C LEU A 5 4.34 16.88 3.52
N THR A 6 5.30 17.04 2.60
CA THR A 6 5.65 16.08 1.56
C THR A 6 6.20 14.85 2.25
N ASN A 7 5.31 14.11 2.90
CA ASN A 7 5.55 12.75 3.33
C ASN A 7 5.70 11.93 2.05
N MET A 8 6.91 11.92 1.47
CA MET A 8 7.38 10.95 0.48
C MET A 8 7.37 9.51 1.03
N THR A 9 6.54 9.23 2.03
CA THR A 9 6.23 7.90 2.48
C THR A 9 5.39 7.21 1.42
N LYS A 10 5.78 5.99 1.03
CA LYS A 10 4.99 5.08 0.20
C LYS A 10 3.76 4.58 1.01
N ARG A 11 2.89 5.51 1.39
CA ARG A 11 1.65 5.31 2.16
C ARG A 11 0.46 5.78 1.34
N CYS A 12 -0.69 5.19 1.61
CA CYS A 12 -1.96 5.64 1.04
C CYS A 12 -2.48 6.87 1.78
N LEU A 13 -2.78 7.96 1.08
CA LEU A 13 -3.30 9.18 1.70
C LEU A 13 -4.70 9.03 2.32
N ILE A 14 -5.43 7.98 1.99
CA ILE A 14 -6.83 7.75 2.43
C ILE A 14 -6.91 6.86 3.67
N CYS A 15 -5.99 5.90 3.80
CA CYS A 15 -6.08 4.85 4.84
C CYS A 15 -4.74 4.55 5.51
N ASP A 16 -3.73 5.38 5.27
CA ASP A 16 -2.38 5.32 5.81
C ASP A 16 -1.63 3.99 5.65
N LYS A 17 -2.17 3.09 4.82
CA LYS A 17 -1.58 1.78 4.53
C LYS A 17 -0.16 2.00 4.01
N GLY A 18 0.82 1.56 4.78
CA GLY A 18 2.23 1.59 4.46
C GLY A 18 2.78 0.22 4.08
N SER A 19 4.10 0.16 3.94
CA SER A 19 4.82 -1.09 3.74
C SER A 19 4.87 -1.92 5.02
N LEU A 20 4.92 -3.24 4.85
CA LEU A 20 5.05 -4.20 5.94
C LEU A 20 6.23 -5.15 5.67
N MET A 21 6.91 -5.57 6.73
CA MET A 21 7.86 -6.68 6.66
C MET A 21 7.07 -7.99 6.78
N GLY A 22 7.25 -8.91 5.83
CA GLY A 22 6.61 -10.21 5.89
C GLY A 22 7.59 -11.32 5.53
N GLY A 23 7.62 -12.36 6.35
CA GLY A 23 8.29 -13.61 6.01
C GLY A 23 7.68 -14.29 4.78
N GLY A 24 8.37 -15.31 4.29
CA GLY A 24 7.84 -16.25 3.31
C GLY A 24 8.23 -17.66 3.70
N TYR A 25 7.66 -18.62 2.98
CA TYR A 25 8.09 -20.01 3.00
C TYR A 25 7.97 -20.54 1.58
N SER A 26 8.83 -21.50 1.24
CA SER A 26 8.86 -22.07 -0.10
C SER A 26 8.23 -23.46 -0.13
N ASN A 27 7.48 -23.75 -1.19
CA ASN A 27 6.88 -25.07 -1.42
C ASN A 27 7.87 -26.06 -2.09
N ARG A 28 9.18 -25.81 -1.97
CA ARG A 28 10.22 -26.68 -2.58
C ARG A 28 10.37 -28.01 -1.84
N THR A 29 10.09 -28.00 -0.53
CA THR A 29 10.02 -29.21 0.30
C THR A 29 8.58 -29.67 0.44
N ARG A 30 8.38 -30.91 0.93
CA ARG A 30 7.06 -31.46 1.26
C ARG A 30 6.24 -30.45 2.07
N ALA A 31 4.95 -30.30 1.75
CA ALA A 31 4.04 -29.33 2.37
C ALA A 31 3.93 -29.44 3.91
N THR A 32 4.24 -30.62 4.46
CA THR A 32 4.24 -30.87 5.91
C THR A 32 5.49 -30.32 6.62
N LYS A 33 6.53 -29.92 5.88
CA LYS A 33 7.76 -29.35 6.43
C LYS A 33 7.80 -27.85 6.14
N PHE A 34 7.78 -27.05 7.21
CA PHE A 34 7.99 -25.61 7.09
C PHE A 34 9.39 -25.32 6.55
N ASN A 35 9.47 -24.57 5.45
CA ASN A 35 10.71 -24.21 4.77
C ASN A 35 10.78 -22.68 4.61
N PRO A 36 11.22 -21.96 5.67
CA PRO A 36 11.17 -20.51 5.71
C PRO A 36 12.09 -19.87 4.66
N THR A 37 11.68 -18.70 4.18
CA THR A 37 12.52 -17.79 3.40
C THR A 37 12.73 -16.50 4.17
N GLY A 38 13.74 -15.72 3.77
CA GLY A 38 14.01 -14.41 4.35
C GLY A 38 12.80 -13.46 4.30
N ALA A 39 12.76 -12.52 5.24
CA ALA A 39 11.74 -11.49 5.28
C ALA A 39 11.90 -10.52 4.12
N ARG A 40 10.79 -10.16 3.46
CA ARG A 40 10.77 -9.16 2.39
C ARG A 40 9.81 -8.03 2.70
N ARG A 41 10.14 -6.81 2.25
CA ARG A 41 9.21 -5.67 2.28
C ARG A 41 8.08 -5.89 1.27
N ARG A 42 6.85 -5.80 1.76
CA ARG A 42 5.62 -5.81 0.95
C ARG A 42 5.09 -4.38 0.90
N TYR A 43 4.98 -3.81 -0.30
CA TYR A 43 4.47 -2.46 -0.50
C TYR A 43 2.98 -2.50 -0.87
N PRO A 44 2.18 -1.51 -0.43
CA PRO A 44 0.83 -1.35 -0.94
C PRO A 44 0.87 -0.98 -2.42
N ASN A 45 -0.09 -1.49 -3.19
CA ASN A 45 -0.28 -1.09 -4.58
C ASN A 45 -0.87 0.33 -4.60
N LEU A 46 0.00 1.34 -4.67
CA LEU A 46 -0.35 2.76 -4.69
C LEU A 46 -0.40 3.26 -6.13
N GLN A 47 -1.52 3.88 -6.51
CA GLN A 47 -1.76 4.41 -7.84
C GLN A 47 -2.23 5.86 -7.76
N TRP A 48 -1.98 6.61 -8.83
CA TRP A 48 -2.50 7.97 -8.97
C TRP A 48 -3.99 7.93 -9.32
N THR A 49 -4.78 8.72 -8.60
CA THR A 49 -6.21 8.89 -8.86
C THR A 49 -6.60 10.35 -8.75
N LYS A 50 -7.74 10.73 -9.32
CA LYS A 50 -8.32 12.06 -9.19
C LYS A 50 -9.33 12.09 -8.05
N THR A 51 -9.32 13.19 -7.31
CA THR A 51 -10.29 13.52 -6.27
C THR A 51 -11.48 14.26 -6.88
N ASN A 52 -12.61 14.37 -6.17
CA ASN A 52 -13.78 15.12 -6.65
C ASN A 52 -13.49 16.61 -6.87
N SER A 53 -12.63 17.17 -6.01
CA SER A 53 -12.06 18.52 -6.08
C SER A 53 -11.03 18.73 -7.22
N GLY A 54 -10.74 17.69 -8.02
CA GLY A 54 -9.94 17.78 -9.23
C GLY A 54 -8.43 17.60 -9.07
N PHE A 55 -7.90 17.64 -7.84
CA PHE A 55 -6.49 17.36 -7.60
C PHE A 55 -6.17 15.85 -7.66
N ARG A 56 -4.89 15.52 -7.93
CA ARG A 56 -4.42 14.13 -8.00
C ARG A 56 -3.79 13.69 -6.68
N ILE A 57 -4.15 12.50 -6.20
CA ILE A 57 -3.58 11.88 -5.00
C ILE A 57 -3.04 10.48 -5.30
N ARG A 58 -2.04 10.03 -4.54
CA ARG A 58 -1.63 8.62 -4.49
C ARG A 58 -2.45 7.88 -3.44
N ALA A 59 -3.25 6.93 -3.88
CA ALA A 59 -4.08 6.08 -3.02
C ALA A 59 -3.86 4.60 -3.33
N CYS A 60 -4.13 3.72 -2.36
CA CYS A 60 -4.05 2.29 -2.63
C CYS A 60 -5.22 1.83 -3.51
N THR A 61 -4.99 0.83 -4.34
CA THR A 61 -6.01 0.31 -5.29
C THR A 61 -7.29 -0.15 -4.59
N ARG A 62 -7.21 -0.63 -3.35
CA ARG A 62 -8.40 -1.00 -2.55
C ARG A 62 -9.26 0.22 -2.21
N CYS A 63 -8.67 1.37 -1.89
CA CYS A 63 -9.43 2.60 -1.66
C CYS A 63 -10.01 3.16 -2.96
N ILE A 64 -9.24 3.07 -4.06
CA ILE A 64 -9.69 3.48 -5.39
C ILE A 64 -10.92 2.67 -5.82
N LYS A 65 -10.85 1.34 -5.69
CA LYS A 65 -11.96 0.42 -6.00
C LYS A 65 -13.19 0.67 -5.12
N ALA A 66 -12.99 1.14 -3.89
CA ALA A 66 -14.06 1.49 -2.97
C ALA A 66 -14.55 2.94 -3.11
N ASN A 67 -14.10 3.69 -4.13
CA ASN A 67 -14.47 5.07 -4.41
C ASN A 67 -14.23 6.06 -3.25
N LYS A 68 -13.32 5.74 -2.34
CA LYS A 68 -13.04 6.59 -1.16
C LYS A 68 -12.36 7.91 -1.52
N GLN A 69 -11.74 7.98 -2.69
CA GLN A 69 -11.15 9.22 -3.23
C GLN A 69 -12.18 10.29 -3.59
N LEU A 70 -13.46 9.93 -3.72
CA LEU A 70 -14.52 10.90 -4.06
C LEU A 70 -15.05 11.63 -2.82
N ALA A 71 -14.85 11.06 -1.63
CA ALA A 71 -15.26 11.63 -0.35
C ALA A 71 -14.25 12.62 0.24
N ILE A 72 -13.17 12.91 -0.51
CA ILE A 72 -12.07 13.82 -0.15
C ILE A 72 -12.16 15.06 -1.04
#